data_AF-A0A961X904-F1
#
_entry.id   AF-A0A961X904-F1
#
_cell.length_a   1.000
_cell.length_b   1.000
_cell.length_c   1.000
_cell.angle_alpha   90.00
_cell.angle_beta   90.00
_cell.angle_gamma   90.00
#
_symmetry.space_group_name_H-M   'P 1'
#
loop_
_entity.id
_entity.type
_entity.pdbx_description
1 polymer ?
#
loop_
_entity_poly.entity_id
_entity_poly.type
_entity_poly.pdbx_seq_one_letter_code
_entity_poly.pdbx_strand_id
1 'polypeptide(L)'
;MIRNFTDHANNERTFLSWVRLTITIVGFGLATARISNVSVPFWSDILLFGSGAILVLLAFLRMIWLRKRIEQDELLDDGGVAADALLILVVVALLAVFAAFAYHVAL
;
A
#
# COMPACT_ATOMS: atom_id res chain seq x y z
N MET A 1 -26.74 12.43 -12.13
CA MET A 1 -25.76 11.70 -11.29
C MET A 1 -24.74 11.05 -12.21
N ILE A 2 -23.46 11.10 -11.88
CA ILE A 2 -22.41 10.38 -12.63
C ILE A 2 -22.60 8.88 -12.35
N ARG A 3 -22.56 8.04 -13.39
CA ARG A 3 -22.69 6.57 -13.26
C ARG A 3 -21.60 6.05 -12.31
N ASN A 4 -21.95 5.13 -11.42
CA ASN A 4 -21.05 4.47 -10.47
C ASN A 4 -20.20 5.43 -9.60
N PHE A 5 -20.70 6.64 -9.32
CA PHE A 5 -19.99 7.66 -8.50
C PHE A 5 -19.58 7.13 -7.12
N THR A 6 -20.47 6.39 -6.45
CA THR A 6 -20.20 5.83 -5.12
C THR A 6 -19.02 4.85 -5.14
N ASP A 7 -18.91 4.02 -6.18
CA ASP A 7 -17.85 3.03 -6.30
C ASP A 7 -16.49 3.70 -6.59
N HIS A 8 -16.49 4.71 -7.45
CA HIS A 8 -15.31 5.53 -7.71
C HIS A 8 -14.84 6.26 -6.43
N ALA A 9 -15.77 6.86 -5.68
CA ALA A 9 -15.45 7.56 -4.43
C ALA A 9 -14.93 6.60 -3.34
N ASN A 10 -15.45 5.37 -3.26
CA ASN A 10 -14.98 4.36 -2.32
C ASN A 10 -13.58 3.81 -2.68
N ASN A 11 -13.30 3.62 -3.98
CA ASN A 11 -11.97 3.25 -4.45
C ASN A 11 -10.93 4.33 -4.11
N GLU A 12 -11.24 5.59 -4.40
CA GLU A 12 -10.38 6.75 -4.08
C GLU A 12 -10.11 6.86 -2.58
N ARG A 13 -11.14 6.67 -1.74
CA ARG A 13 -10.99 6.63 -0.28
C ARG A 13 -10.03 5.54 0.18
N THR A 14 -10.11 4.36 -0.43
CA THR A 14 -9.22 3.26 -0.07
C THR A 14 -7.79 3.56 -0.50
N PHE A 15 -7.58 4.10 -1.69
CA PHE A 15 -6.27 4.58 -2.14
C PHE A 15 -5.67 5.62 -1.19
N LEU A 16 -6.43 6.65 -0.82
CA LEU A 16 -5.97 7.69 0.12
C LEU A 16 -5.65 7.11 1.51
N SER A 17 -6.35 6.06 1.93
CA SER A 17 -6.06 5.36 3.18
C SER A 17 -4.73 4.61 3.12
N TRP A 18 -4.41 3.97 1.98
CA TRP A 18 -3.11 3.34 1.76
C TRP A 18 -1.96 4.35 1.70
N VAL A 19 -2.17 5.47 1.01
CA VAL A 19 -1.19 6.58 0.97
C VAL A 19 -0.93 7.11 2.37
N ARG A 20 -1.98 7.35 3.16
CA ARG A 20 -1.86 7.82 4.54
C ARG A 20 -1.05 6.85 5.40
N LEU A 21 -1.41 5.57 5.38
CA LEU A 21 -0.70 4.55 6.16
C LEU A 21 0.79 4.53 5.79
N THR A 22 1.10 4.61 4.50
CA THR A 22 2.48 4.60 4.00
C THR A 22 3.27 5.81 4.49
N ILE A 23 2.70 7.02 4.41
CA ILE A 23 3.34 8.24 4.91
C ILE A 23 3.57 8.17 6.42
N THR A 24 2.61 7.64 7.19
CA THR A 24 2.75 7.46 8.63
C THR A 24 3.89 6.51 8.97
N ILE A 25 3.99 5.36 8.30
CA ILE A 25 5.05 4.38 8.55
C ILE A 25 6.43 4.94 8.18
N VAL A 26 6.58 5.51 6.99
CA VAL A 26 7.86 6.09 6.53
C VAL A 26 8.27 7.26 7.42
N GLY A 27 7.34 8.18 7.72
CA GLY A 27 7.62 9.33 8.57
C GLY A 27 8.03 8.93 9.99
N PHE A 28 7.36 7.93 10.58
CA PHE A 28 7.71 7.42 11.90
C PHE A 28 9.07 6.72 11.91
N GLY A 29 9.39 5.91 10.88
CA GLY A 29 10.69 5.27 10.75
C GLY A 29 11.85 6.27 10.69
N LEU A 30 11.68 7.36 9.94
CA LEU A 30 12.69 8.43 9.87
C LEU A 30 12.81 9.21 11.19
N ALA A 31 11.69 9.51 11.84
CA ALA A 31 11.68 10.21 13.12
C ALA A 31 12.39 9.41 14.20
N THR A 32 12.14 8.10 14.28
CA THR A 32 12.79 7.20 15.25
C THR A 32 14.28 7.02 14.98
N ALA A 33 14.70 6.90 13.71
CA ALA A 33 16.11 6.91 13.33
C ALA A 33 16.82 8.19 13.79
N ARG A 34 16.13 9.35 13.72
CA ARG A 34 16.71 10.63 14.13
C ARG A 34 16.82 10.80 15.65
N ILE A 35 15.86 10.28 16.41
CA ILE A 35 15.79 10.47 17.87
C ILE A 35 16.67 9.46 18.63
N SER A 36 16.84 8.25 18.09
CA SER A 36 17.53 7.14 18.81
C SER A 36 19.04 7.32 18.96
N ASN A 37 19.67 8.28 18.28
CA ASN A 37 21.13 8.53 18.30
C ASN A 37 21.98 7.29 17.96
N VAL A 38 21.36 6.26 17.36
CA VAL A 38 22.01 5.07 16.82
C VAL A 38 22.50 5.39 15.41
N SER A 39 23.70 4.93 15.05
CA SER A 39 24.21 5.07 13.69
C SER A 39 23.46 4.10 12.77
N VAL A 40 22.41 4.60 12.13
CA VAL A 40 21.64 3.83 11.14
C VAL A 40 22.37 3.92 9.79
N PRO A 41 22.65 2.79 9.11
CA PRO A 41 23.30 2.83 7.80
C PRO A 41 22.40 3.51 6.76
N PHE A 42 22.99 4.33 5.88
CA PHE A 42 22.25 5.11 4.90
C PHE A 42 21.37 4.27 3.94
N TRP A 43 21.75 3.01 3.69
CA TRP A 43 20.94 2.07 2.90
C TRP A 43 19.58 1.79 3.55
N SER A 44 19.46 1.86 4.88
CA SER A 44 18.19 1.65 5.60
C SER A 44 17.16 2.72 5.23
N ASP A 45 17.57 4.00 5.21
CA ASP A 45 16.68 5.10 4.82
C ASP A 45 16.22 4.94 3.37
N ILE A 46 17.13 4.53 2.47
CA ILE A 46 16.82 4.25 1.06
C ILE A 46 15.81 3.10 0.94
N LEU A 47 15.98 2.03 1.73
CA LEU A 47 15.05 0.89 1.74
C LEU A 47 13.68 1.28 2.31
N LEU A 48 13.64 2.08 3.36
CA LEU A 48 12.39 2.57 3.97
C LEU A 48 11.61 3.46 3.00
N PHE A 49 12.29 4.44 2.39
CA PHE A 49 11.67 5.29 1.38
C PHE A 49 11.27 4.51 0.13
N GLY A 50 12.14 3.62 -0.34
CA GLY A 50 11.90 2.80 -1.53
C GLY A 50 10.69 1.88 -1.35
N SER A 51 10.59 1.19 -0.22
CA SER A 51 9.44 0.34 0.10
C SER A 51 8.14 1.14 0.22
N GLY A 52 8.18 2.33 0.83
CA GLY A 52 7.02 3.24 0.85
C GLY A 52 6.60 3.70 -0.54
N ALA A 53 7.55 4.07 -1.39
CA ALA A 53 7.26 4.44 -2.78
C ALA A 53 6.62 3.27 -3.55
N ILE A 54 7.13 2.04 -3.37
CA ILE A 54 6.57 0.83 -3.95
C ILE A 54 5.13 0.61 -3.47
N LEU A 55 4.84 0.77 -2.17
CA LEU A 55 3.48 0.63 -1.65
C LEU A 55 2.50 1.64 -2.25
N VAL A 56 2.91 2.91 -2.38
CA VAL A 56 2.08 3.94 -3.03
C VAL A 56 1.84 3.61 -4.51
N LEU A 57 2.86 3.14 -5.22
CA LEU A 57 2.72 2.70 -6.61
C LEU A 57 1.76 1.51 -6.71
N LEU A 58 1.91 0.49 -5.88
CA LEU A 58 1.02 -0.68 -5.86
C LEU A 58 -0.43 -0.27 -5.54
N ALA A 59 -0.63 0.64 -4.57
CA ALA A 59 -1.95 1.17 -4.24
C ALA A 59 -2.56 1.93 -5.43
N PHE A 60 -1.75 2.68 -6.17
CA PHE A 60 -2.16 3.38 -7.39
C PHE A 60 -2.50 2.42 -8.53
N LEU A 61 -1.68 1.39 -8.77
CA LEU A 61 -1.99 0.35 -9.73
C LEU A 61 -3.30 -0.34 -9.35
N ARG A 62 -3.46 -0.76 -8.10
CA ARG A 62 -4.72 -1.36 -7.60
C ARG A 62 -5.91 -0.44 -7.87
N MET A 63 -5.77 0.87 -7.66
CA MET A 63 -6.82 1.85 -7.95
C MET A 63 -7.18 1.89 -9.44
N ILE A 64 -6.21 1.86 -10.35
CA ILE A 64 -6.44 1.84 -11.80
C ILE A 64 -7.14 0.54 -12.20
N TRP A 65 -6.69 -0.60 -11.69
CA TRP A 65 -7.24 -1.90 -12.05
C TRP A 65 -8.68 -2.05 -11.56
N LEU A 66 -8.98 -1.54 -10.35
CA LEU A 66 -10.33 -1.55 -9.81
C LEU A 66 -11.26 -0.60 -10.58
N ARG A 67 -10.75 0.55 -11.03
CA ARG A 67 -11.53 1.48 -11.88
C ARG A 67 -12.00 0.81 -13.17
N LYS A 68 -11.12 0.03 -13.82
CA LYS A 68 -11.48 -0.74 -15.02
C LYS A 68 -12.54 -1.80 -14.75
N ARG A 69 -12.52 -2.45 -13.57
CA ARG A 69 -13.56 -3.41 -13.18
C ARG A 69 -14.91 -2.74 -12.99
N ILE A 70 -14.99 -1.60 -12.30
CA ILE A 70 -16.25 -0.86 -12.09
C ILE A 70 -16.91 -0.45 -13.42
N GLU A 71 -16.11 -0.20 -14.46
CA GLU A 71 -16.60 0.14 -15.80
C GLU A 71 -17.02 -1.09 -16.62
N GLN A 72 -16.50 -2.28 -16.28
CA GLN A 72 -16.81 -3.56 -16.91
C GLN A 72 -17.91 -4.37 -16.18
N ASP A 73 -18.08 -4.17 -14.86
CA ASP A 73 -18.95 -4.94 -13.97
C ASP A 73 -20.44 -4.58 -14.04
N GLU A 74 -20.86 -3.68 -14.94
CA GLU A 74 -22.29 -3.55 -15.25
C GLU A 74 -22.79 -4.67 -16.17
N LEU A 75 -21.93 -5.61 -16.60
CA LEU A 75 -22.31 -6.68 -17.54
C LEU A 75 -21.91 -8.11 -17.16
N LEU A 76 -21.07 -8.41 -16.15
CA LEU A 76 -20.65 -9.78 -15.87
C LEU A 76 -20.59 -10.16 -14.38
N ASP A 77 -21.59 -10.97 -14.03
CA ASP A 77 -21.77 -11.86 -12.88
C ASP A 77 -20.48 -12.58 -12.39
N ASP A 78 -20.17 -12.41 -11.10
CA ASP A 78 -19.75 -13.44 -10.11
C ASP A 78 -18.45 -14.30 -10.24
N GLY A 79 -17.35 -13.82 -10.85
CA GLY A 79 -16.18 -14.70 -11.15
C GLY A 79 -14.74 -14.28 -10.76
N GLY A 80 -14.53 -13.40 -9.79
CA GLY A 80 -13.26 -12.66 -9.67
C GLY A 80 -12.04 -13.31 -9.00
N VAL A 81 -11.69 -14.59 -9.20
CA VAL A 81 -10.53 -15.29 -8.58
C VAL A 81 -9.21 -14.49 -8.60
N ALA A 82 -9.00 -13.67 -9.63
CA ALA A 82 -7.80 -12.83 -9.75
C ALA A 82 -7.76 -11.63 -8.77
N ALA A 83 -8.91 -11.11 -8.31
CA ALA A 83 -8.96 -10.02 -7.34
C ALA A 83 -8.60 -10.51 -5.93
N ASP A 84 -9.08 -11.71 -5.57
CA ASP A 84 -8.74 -12.37 -4.31
C ASP A 84 -7.26 -12.75 -4.27
N ALA A 85 -6.69 -13.24 -5.37
CA ALA A 85 -5.26 -13.51 -5.48
C ALA A 85 -4.40 -12.24 -5.28
N LEU A 86 -4.85 -11.10 -5.79
CA LEU A 86 -4.18 -9.81 -5.62
C LEU A 86 -4.25 -9.33 -4.16
N LEU A 87 -5.38 -9.54 -3.48
CA LEU A 87 -5.53 -9.25 -2.05
C LEU A 87 -4.59 -10.11 -1.20
N ILE A 88 -4.50 -11.41 -1.49
CA ILE A 88 -3.58 -12.32 -0.79
C ILE A 88 -2.14 -11.86 -0.99
N LEU A 89 -1.75 -11.48 -2.22
CA LEU A 89 -0.42 -10.96 -2.51
C LEU A 89 -0.10 -9.70 -1.69
N VAL A 90 -1.05 -8.77 -1.57
CA VAL A 90 -0.90 -7.55 -0.77
C VAL A 90 -0.73 -7.87 0.71
N VAL A 91 -1.48 -8.83 1.24
CA VAL A 91 -1.36 -9.27 2.64
C VAL A 91 0.01 -9.89 2.90
N VAL A 92 0.50 -10.73 2.00
CA VAL A 92 1.84 -11.35 2.12
C VAL A 92 2.94 -10.28 2.07
N ALA A 93 2.83 -9.30 1.18
CA ALA A 93 3.79 -8.19 1.11
C ALA A 93 3.80 -7.36 2.41
N LEU A 94 2.64 -7.12 3.01
CA LEU A 94 2.51 -6.44 4.30
C LEU A 94 3.21 -7.20 5.44
N LEU A 95 3.01 -8.51 5.51
CA LEU A 95 3.67 -9.35 6.52
C LEU A 95 5.19 -9.35 6.34
N ALA A 96 5.69 -9.35 5.10
CA ALA A 96 7.12 -9.29 4.81
C ALA A 96 7.73 -7.95 5.25
N VAL A 97 7.07 -6.83 4.97
CA VAL A 97 7.51 -5.50 5.42
C VAL A 97 7.53 -5.41 6.95
N PHE A 98 6.50 -5.92 7.61
CA PHE A 98 6.44 -5.94 9.07
C PHE A 98 7.55 -6.79 9.69
N ALA A 99 7.83 -7.96 9.11
CA ALA A 99 8.93 -8.82 9.56
C ALA A 99 10.30 -8.16 9.38
N ALA A 100 10.53 -7.47 8.25
CA ALA A 100 11.76 -6.73 8.01
C ALA A 100 11.95 -5.57 9.00
N PHE A 101 10.87 -4.85 9.33
CA PHE A 101 10.89 -3.80 10.35
C PHE A 101 11.24 -4.37 11.73
N ALA A 102 10.59 -5.46 12.13
CA ALA A 102 10.87 -6.11 13.41
C ALA A 102 12.34 -6.57 13.51
N TYR A 103 12.89 -7.09 12.41
CA TYR A 103 14.30 -7.45 12.34
C TYR A 103 15.24 -6.24 12.45
N HIS A 104 14.92 -5.12 11.80
CA HIS A 104 15.73 -3.91 11.84
C HIS A 104 15.74 -3.22 13.22
N VAL A 105 14.65 -3.33 13.98
CA VAL A 105 14.56 -2.76 15.34
C VAL A 105 15.23 -3.65 16.38
N ALA A 106 15.27 -4.96 16.15
CA ALA A 106 15.84 -5.94 17.08
C ALA A 106 17.37 -6.11 16.97
N LEU A 107 18.00 -5.55 15.92
CA LEU A 107 19.43 -5.65 15.61
C LEU A 107 20.11 -4.28 15.76
#